data_AF-A0A957VGS3-F1
#
_entry.id   AF-A0A957VGS3-F1
#
_cell.length_a   1.000
_cell.length_b   1.000
_cell.length_c   1.000
_cell.angle_alpha   90.00
_cell.angle_beta   90.00
_cell.angle_gamma   90.00
#
_symmetry.space_group_name_H-M   'P 1'
#
loop_
_entity.id
_entity.type
_entity.pdbx_description
1 polymer ?
#
loop_
_entity_poly.entity_id
_entity_poly.type
_entity_poly.pdbx_seq_one_letter_code
_entity_poly.pdbx_strand_id
1 'polypeptide(L)'
;MQDAPLRVVTKEIEPFVFAGDELSGFSIDLWEAVARSIERDYEFVVVDAVSEQLEAVTQNRADAALAAISITQAREEIVDFSFSYFDAGLGILARQTSRAPLMAALRSGEFLWPLLRLFGVLVLVIVVAGHVVWLLERHRNDQF
;
A
#
# COMPACT_ATOMS: atom_id res chain seq x y z
N MET A 1 15.26 7.40 47.19
CA MET A 1 15.36 5.97 46.84
C MET A 1 15.37 5.95 45.32
N GLN A 2 16.43 5.44 44.68
CA GLN A 2 16.40 5.29 43.21
C GLN A 2 15.63 4.00 42.93
N ASP A 3 14.44 4.13 42.35
CA ASP A 3 13.59 2.99 41.99
C ASP A 3 14.25 2.19 40.87
N ALA A 4 14.16 0.86 40.94
CA ALA A 4 14.71 -0.06 39.93
C ALA A 4 14.27 0.31 38.49
N PRO A 5 15.10 0.05 37.46
CA PRO A 5 14.72 0.34 36.08
C PRO A 5 13.45 -0.41 35.69
N LEU A 6 12.60 0.24 34.90
CA LEU A 6 11.37 -0.36 34.37
C LEU A 6 11.71 -1.42 33.33
N ARG A 7 11.14 -2.61 33.45
CA ARG A 7 11.25 -3.68 32.46
C ARG A 7 10.18 -3.52 31.42
N VAL A 8 10.60 -3.27 30.19
CA VAL A 8 9.70 -2.91 29.10
C VAL A 8 9.76 -3.99 28.05
N VAL A 9 8.70 -4.79 27.96
CA VAL A 9 8.67 -5.93 27.05
C VAL A 9 8.23 -5.51 25.65
N THR A 10 9.04 -5.86 24.65
CA THR A 10 8.82 -5.51 23.24
C THR A 10 8.94 -6.73 22.34
N LYS A 11 8.52 -6.59 21.09
CA LYS A 11 8.62 -7.61 20.05
C LYS A 11 9.05 -6.96 18.75
N GLU A 12 9.94 -7.61 18.00
CA GLU A 12 10.29 -7.21 16.64
C GLU A 12 9.05 -7.21 15.73
N ILE A 13 8.75 -6.05 15.15
CA ILE A 13 7.69 -5.87 14.17
C ILE A 13 7.92 -4.56 13.41
N GLU A 14 8.43 -4.65 12.19
CA GLU A 14 8.67 -3.48 11.37
C GLU A 14 7.35 -2.82 10.92
N PRO A 15 7.29 -1.48 10.82
CA PRO A 15 8.34 -0.48 11.13
C PRO A 15 8.31 0.02 12.59
N PHE A 16 7.61 -0.66 13.48
CA PHE A 16 7.42 -0.23 14.88
C PHE A 16 8.63 -0.54 15.75
N VAL A 17 9.21 -1.73 15.58
CA VAL A 17 10.39 -2.20 16.29
C VAL A 17 11.27 -2.97 15.31
N PHE A 18 12.43 -2.42 15.00
CA PHE A 18 13.51 -3.09 14.27
C PHE A 18 14.44 -3.74 15.28
N ALA A 19 14.72 -5.04 15.11
CA ALA A 19 15.77 -5.71 15.85
C ALA A 19 17.09 -5.58 15.07
N GLY A 20 18.05 -4.88 15.67
CA GLY A 20 19.43 -4.76 15.15
C GLY A 20 20.42 -4.81 16.31
N ASP A 21 21.60 -4.23 16.14
CA ASP A 21 22.55 -4.05 17.24
C ASP A 21 21.96 -3.19 18.37
N GLU A 22 21.11 -2.23 18.00
CA GLU A 22 20.28 -1.44 18.90
C GLU A 22 18.82 -1.51 18.43
N LEU A 23 17.90 -1.52 19.40
CA LEU A 23 16.47 -1.43 19.11
C LEU A 23 16.15 -0.05 18.57
N SER A 24 15.37 0.01 17.49
CA SER A 24 14.92 1.26 16.88
C SER A 24 13.52 1.12 16.30
N GLY A 25 12.94 2.23 15.86
CA GLY A 25 11.62 2.27 15.24
C GLY A 25 10.59 3.04 16.06
N PHE A 26 9.40 3.20 15.49
CA PHE A 26 8.40 4.12 16.02
C PHE A 26 8.01 3.83 17.48
N SER A 27 7.82 2.57 17.85
CA SER A 27 7.45 2.19 19.21
C SER A 27 8.59 2.47 20.18
N ILE A 28 9.84 2.22 19.79
CA ILE A 28 11.02 2.50 20.61
C ILE A 28 11.10 4.00 20.89
N ASP A 29 11.10 4.84 19.85
CA ASP A 29 11.16 6.30 19.96
C ASP A 29 10.04 6.86 20.86
N LEU A 30 8.83 6.30 20.75
CA LEU A 30 7.70 6.67 21.59
C LEU A 30 7.97 6.38 23.07
N TRP A 31 8.49 5.20 23.40
CA TRP A 31 8.80 4.86 24.78
C TRP A 31 9.94 5.70 25.35
N GLU A 32 10.99 5.98 24.56
CA GLU A 32 12.08 6.86 25.03
C GLU A 32 11.55 8.25 25.41
N ALA A 33 10.61 8.79 24.61
CA ALA A 33 9.96 10.06 24.91
C ALA A 33 9.12 9.98 26.20
N VAL A 34 8.37 8.89 26.40
CA VAL A 34 7.60 8.64 27.63
C VAL A 34 8.53 8.51 28.84
N ALA A 35 9.54 7.65 28.78
CA ALA A 35 10.52 7.44 29.85
C ALA A 35 11.21 8.74 30.26
N ARG A 36 11.59 9.57 29.28
CA ARG A 36 12.17 10.90 29.52
C ARG A 36 11.18 11.83 30.23
N SER A 37 9.90 11.78 29.88
CA SER A 37 8.87 12.61 30.51
C SER A 37 8.54 12.23 31.95
N ILE A 38 8.70 10.95 32.30
CA ILE A 38 8.43 10.43 33.65
C ILE A 38 9.71 10.34 34.51
N GLU A 39 10.87 10.67 33.94
CA GLU A 39 12.18 10.63 34.58
C GLU A 39 12.51 9.24 35.17
N ARG A 40 12.29 8.18 34.39
CA ARG A 40 12.54 6.78 34.81
C ARG A 40 13.52 6.07 33.88
N ASP A 41 14.46 5.35 34.49
CA ASP A 41 15.31 4.38 33.79
C ASP A 41 14.49 3.16 33.36
N TYR A 42 14.92 2.51 32.28
CA TYR A 42 14.26 1.34 31.73
C TYR A 42 15.26 0.39 31.06
N GLU A 43 14.83 -0.86 30.90
CA GLU A 43 15.49 -1.88 30.10
C GLU A 43 14.47 -2.57 29.18
N PHE A 44 14.86 -2.81 27.94
CA PHE A 44 14.01 -3.54 26.99
C PHE A 44 14.22 -5.05 27.12
N VAL A 45 13.11 -5.78 27.10
CA VAL A 45 13.10 -7.26 27.02
C VAL A 45 12.41 -7.63 25.73
N VAL A 46 13.12 -8.28 24.81
CA VAL A 46 12.56 -8.70 23.52
C VAL A 46 11.98 -10.11 23.65
N VAL A 47 10.76 -10.30 23.16
CA VAL A 47 10.05 -11.58 23.10
C VAL A 47 9.52 -11.85 21.69
N ASP A 48 9.14 -13.09 21.42
CA ASP A 48 8.78 -13.52 20.07
C ASP A 48 7.29 -13.32 19.74
N ALA A 49 6.44 -13.23 20.76
CA ALA A 49 4.98 -13.18 20.58
C ALA A 49 4.30 -12.12 21.45
N VAL A 50 3.21 -11.55 20.93
CA VAL A 50 2.35 -10.62 21.69
C VAL A 50 1.75 -11.29 22.93
N SER A 51 1.47 -12.59 22.87
CA SER A 51 1.04 -13.36 24.05
C SER A 51 2.07 -13.35 25.17
N GLU A 52 3.36 -13.42 24.84
CA GLU A 52 4.45 -13.38 25.81
C GLU A 52 4.61 -11.98 26.42
N GLN A 53 4.35 -10.93 25.64
CA GLN A 53 4.30 -9.55 26.15
C GLN A 53 3.20 -9.39 27.21
N LEU A 54 1.98 -9.85 26.89
CA LEU A 54 0.84 -9.78 27.80
C LEU A 54 1.09 -10.64 29.05
N GLU A 55 1.57 -11.87 28.87
CA GLU A 55 1.91 -12.76 29.98
C GLU A 55 2.98 -12.15 30.90
N ALA A 56 4.02 -11.52 30.34
CA ALA A 56 5.06 -10.89 31.12
C ALA A 56 4.51 -9.75 32.01
N VAL A 57 3.58 -8.93 31.50
CA VAL A 57 2.93 -7.89 32.30
C VAL A 57 2.00 -8.51 33.35
N THR A 58 1.12 -9.44 32.96
CA THR A 58 0.17 -10.08 33.89
C THR A 58 0.88 -10.84 35.02
N GLN A 59 2.06 -11.42 34.76
CA GLN A 59 2.86 -12.13 35.75
C GLN A 59 3.84 -11.22 36.52
N ASN A 60 3.79 -9.90 36.33
CA ASN A 60 4.73 -8.93 36.92
C ASN A 60 6.22 -9.20 36.58
N ARG A 61 6.47 -9.86 35.44
CA ARG A 61 7.82 -10.05 34.86
C ARG A 61 8.27 -8.85 34.02
N ALA A 62 7.31 -8.03 33.57
CA ALA A 62 7.54 -6.74 32.94
C ALA A 62 6.59 -5.70 33.54
N ASP A 63 6.99 -4.44 33.51
CA ASP A 63 6.22 -3.32 34.08
C ASP A 63 5.38 -2.61 33.01
N ALA A 64 5.78 -2.72 31.74
CA ALA A 64 5.03 -2.24 30.59
C ALA A 64 5.31 -3.12 29.35
N ALA A 65 4.35 -3.15 28.42
CA ALA A 65 4.53 -3.77 27.11
C ALA A 65 4.33 -2.73 26.00
N LEU A 66 5.20 -2.74 25.00
CA LEU A 66 5.01 -1.97 23.77
C LEU A 66 5.32 -2.81 22.53
N ALA A 67 4.55 -2.60 21.47
CA ALA A 67 4.78 -3.02 20.08
C ALA A 67 3.47 -2.68 19.35
N ALA A 68 3.20 -3.32 18.20
CA ALA A 68 1.88 -3.32 17.57
C ALA A 68 0.88 -4.25 18.30
N ILE A 69 0.56 -3.94 19.57
CA ILE A 69 -0.41 -4.70 20.37
C ILE A 69 -1.82 -4.17 20.12
N SER A 70 -2.66 -4.94 19.43
CA SER A 70 -4.07 -4.59 19.23
C SER A 70 -4.83 -4.61 20.55
N ILE A 71 -5.60 -3.55 20.80
CA ILE A 71 -6.57 -3.46 21.90
C ILE A 71 -7.79 -4.30 21.51
N THR A 72 -8.09 -5.32 22.31
CA THR A 72 -9.27 -6.19 22.14
C THR A 72 -9.92 -6.44 23.48
N GLN A 73 -11.23 -6.70 23.49
CA GLN A 73 -11.99 -6.96 24.72
C GLN A 73 -11.34 -8.06 25.59
N ALA A 74 -10.97 -9.20 24.98
CA ALA A 74 -10.35 -10.31 25.71
C ALA A 74 -8.99 -9.94 26.36
N ARG A 75 -8.29 -8.93 25.83
CA ARG A 75 -7.03 -8.45 26.40
C ARG A 75 -7.25 -7.41 27.49
N GLU A 76 -8.23 -6.51 27.31
CA GLU A 76 -8.62 -5.54 28.35
C GLU A 76 -9.11 -6.21 29.65
N GLU A 77 -9.63 -7.45 29.56
CA GLU A 77 -10.02 -8.24 30.74
C GLU A 77 -8.83 -8.67 31.61
N ILE A 78 -7.60 -8.68 31.07
CA ILE A 78 -6.40 -9.22 31.76
C ILE A 78 -5.28 -8.20 31.96
N VAL A 79 -5.32 -7.06 31.25
CA VAL A 79 -4.35 -5.96 31.37
C VAL A 79 -5.03 -4.62 31.15
N ASP A 80 -4.50 -3.57 31.78
CA ASP A 80 -4.91 -2.19 31.52
C ASP A 80 -4.16 -1.64 30.29
N PHE A 81 -4.87 -1.01 29.37
CA PHE A 81 -4.30 -0.33 28.21
C PHE A 81 -4.21 1.19 28.43
N SER A 82 -3.22 1.81 27.80
CA SER A 82 -3.21 3.26 27.59
C SER A 82 -4.24 3.64 26.51
N PHE A 83 -4.33 4.93 26.22
CA PHE A 83 -4.97 5.38 24.98
C PHE A 83 -4.22 4.83 23.75
N SER A 84 -4.96 4.56 22.67
CA SER A 84 -4.40 4.19 21.37
C SER A 84 -3.47 5.31 20.89
N TYR A 85 -2.27 4.94 20.46
CA TYR A 85 -1.32 5.86 19.83
C TYR A 85 -1.21 5.66 18.31
N PHE A 86 -1.80 4.58 17.77
CA PHE A 86 -1.74 4.24 16.35
C PHE A 86 -3.03 3.53 15.91
N ASP A 87 -3.80 4.19 15.05
CA ASP A 87 -5.03 3.62 14.51
C ASP A 87 -4.76 2.89 13.19
N ALA A 88 -4.74 1.56 13.27
CA ALA A 88 -4.58 0.69 12.12
C ALA A 88 -5.94 0.19 11.60
N GLY A 89 -6.07 0.10 10.27
CA GLY A 89 -7.22 -0.51 9.59
C GLY A 89 -6.80 -1.67 8.68
N LEU A 90 -7.75 -2.54 8.34
CA LEU A 90 -7.52 -3.60 7.36
C LEU A 90 -7.38 -3.01 5.95
N GLY A 91 -6.22 -3.26 5.33
CA GLY A 91 -5.94 -2.88 3.95
C GLY A 91 -5.62 -4.10 3.08
N ILE A 92 -5.92 -4.02 1.79
CA ILE A 92 -5.52 -5.03 0.81
C ILE A 92 -4.36 -4.46 -0.01
N LEU A 93 -3.20 -5.09 0.09
CA LEU A 93 -2.06 -4.77 -0.76
C LEU A 93 -2.17 -5.53 -2.08
N ALA A 94 -2.19 -4.81 -3.20
CA ALA A 94 -2.19 -5.38 -4.54
C ALA A 94 -1.08 -4.74 -5.39
N ARG A 95 -0.57 -5.50 -6.36
CA ARG A 95 0.40 -4.99 -7.33
C ARG A 95 -0.22 -3.84 -8.10
N GLN A 96 0.40 -2.66 -8.03
CA GLN A 96 0.02 -1.56 -8.91
C GLN A 96 0.37 -1.94 -10.35
N THR A 97 -0.65 -2.14 -11.19
CA THR A 97 -0.43 -2.36 -12.62
C THR A 97 -0.41 -1.00 -13.32
N SER A 98 0.79 -0.47 -13.53
CA SER A 98 0.99 0.69 -14.41
C SER A 98 0.88 0.23 -15.86
N ARG A 99 -0.35 -0.04 -16.33
CA ARG A 99 -0.60 -0.19 -17.76
C ARG A 99 -0.58 1.21 -18.35
N ALA A 100 0.45 1.54 -19.14
CA ALA A 100 0.38 2.68 -20.04
C ALA A 100 -0.82 2.45 -20.99
N PRO A 101 -1.98 3.08 -20.74
CA PRO A 101 -3.24 2.61 -21.30
C PRO A 101 -3.25 2.82 -22.83
N LEU A 102 -2.58 3.88 -23.28
CA LEU A 102 -2.34 4.17 -24.70
C LEU A 102 -1.50 3.08 -25.39
N MET A 103 -0.39 2.65 -24.78
CA MET A 103 0.46 1.61 -25.37
C MET A 103 -0.20 0.23 -25.37
N ALA A 104 -0.99 -0.07 -24.34
CA ALA A 104 -1.79 -1.29 -24.28
C ALA A 104 -2.87 -1.31 -25.37
N ALA A 105 -3.57 -0.19 -25.58
CA ALA A 105 -4.59 -0.05 -26.62
C ALA A 105 -4.02 -0.09 -28.04
N LEU A 106 -2.81 0.45 -28.25
CA LEU A 106 -2.12 0.35 -29.54
C LEU A 106 -1.67 -1.08 -29.85
N ARG A 107 -1.17 -1.82 -28.85
CA ARG A 107 -0.71 -3.21 -29.03
C ARG A 107 -1.84 -4.21 -29.20
N SER A 108 -3.01 -3.97 -28.61
CA SER A 108 -4.12 -4.92 -28.71
C SER A 108 -4.67 -5.01 -30.14
N GLY A 109 -4.46 -4.00 -30.99
CA GLY A 109 -4.94 -3.99 -32.38
C GLY A 109 -6.47 -3.89 -32.52
N GLU A 110 -7.21 -4.18 -31.45
CA GLU A 110 -8.67 -4.13 -31.39
C GLU A 110 -9.22 -2.71 -31.63
N PHE A 111 -8.41 -1.68 -31.33
CA PHE A 111 -8.75 -0.29 -31.60
C PHE A 111 -8.44 0.16 -33.05
N LEU A 112 -7.42 -0.42 -33.68
CA LEU A 112 -6.97 -0.02 -35.02
C LEU A 112 -7.91 -0.55 -36.11
N TRP A 113 -8.48 -1.74 -35.90
CA TRP A 113 -9.28 -2.42 -36.90
C TRP A 113 -10.58 -1.68 -37.31
N PRO A 114 -11.38 -1.13 -36.37
CA PRO A 114 -12.54 -0.31 -36.73
C PRO A 114 -12.18 0.97 -37.50
N LEU A 115 -11.06 1.62 -37.16
CA LEU A 115 -10.59 2.83 -37.84
C LEU A 115 -10.17 2.55 -39.28
N LEU A 116 -9.44 1.46 -39.50
CA LEU A 116 -9.04 1.02 -40.85
C LEU A 116 -10.26 0.68 -41.71
N ARG A 117 -11.30 0.06 -41.13
CA ARG A 117 -12.57 -0.20 -41.84
C ARG A 117 -13.25 1.09 -42.28
N LEU A 118 -13.36 2.08 -41.39
CA LEU A 118 -13.99 3.36 -41.72
C LEU A 118 -13.21 4.11 -42.81
N PHE A 119 -11.88 4.14 -42.70
CA PHE A 119 -11.00 4.69 -43.71
C PHE A 119 -11.15 3.95 -45.05
N GLY A 120 -11.20 2.62 -45.03
CA GLY A 120 -11.42 1.80 -46.23
C GLY A 120 -12.75 2.10 -46.93
N VAL A 121 -13.85 2.27 -46.17
CA VAL A 121 -15.15 2.68 -46.72
C VAL A 121 -15.07 4.08 -47.34
N LEU A 122 -14.41 5.03 -46.68
CA LEU A 122 -14.23 6.38 -47.20
C LEU A 122 -13.46 6.38 -48.54
N VAL A 123 -12.34 5.66 -48.59
CA VAL A 123 -11.54 5.52 -49.82
C VAL A 123 -12.35 4.86 -50.93
N LEU A 124 -13.14 3.83 -50.61
CA LEU A 124 -14.02 3.17 -51.57
C LEU A 124 -15.04 4.16 -52.17
N VAL A 125 -15.68 4.99 -51.33
CA VAL A 125 -16.64 6.01 -51.80
C VAL A 125 -15.97 7.00 -52.75
N ILE A 126 -14.76 7.46 -52.42
CA ILE A 126 -14.00 8.39 -53.27
C ILE A 126 -13.66 7.75 -54.61
N VAL A 127 -13.18 6.50 -54.61
CA VAL A 127 -12.85 5.76 -55.83
C VAL A 127 -14.08 5.56 -56.70
N VAL A 128 -15.22 5.18 -56.11
CA VAL A 128 -16.48 5.00 -56.85
C VAL A 128 -16.95 6.32 -57.45
N ALA A 129 -16.95 7.41 -56.68
CA ALA A 129 -17.32 8.73 -57.20
C ALA A 129 -16.41 9.17 -58.36
N GLY A 130 -15.09 8.96 -58.23
CA GLY A 130 -14.14 9.23 -59.31
C GLY A 130 -14.41 8.43 -60.59
N HIS A 131 -14.73 7.14 -60.46
CA HIS A 131 -15.08 6.30 -61.61
C HIS A 131 -16.42 6.71 -62.24
N VAL A 132 -17.40 7.14 -61.45
CA VAL A 132 -18.69 7.65 -61.94
C VAL A 132 -18.48 8.92 -62.77
N VAL A 133 -17.71 9.88 -62.26
CA VAL A 133 -17.36 11.10 -63.00
C VAL A 133 -16.63 10.76 -64.30
N TRP A 134 -15.62 9.89 -64.22
CA TRP A 134 -14.88 9.44 -65.40
C TRP A 134 -15.77 8.78 -66.46
N LEU A 135 -16.72 7.92 -66.05
CA LEU A 135 -17.67 7.28 -66.98
C LEU A 135 -18.62 8.29 -67.66
N LEU A 136 -19.05 9.32 -66.93
CA LEU A 136 -19.92 10.38 -67.47
C LEU A 136 -19.15 11.31 -68.43
N GLU A 137 -17.90 11.61 -68.13
CA GLU A 137 -17.05 12.47 -68.97
C GLU A 137 -16.48 11.75 -70.19
N ARG A 138 -16.27 10.43 -70.10
CA ARG A 138 -15.74 9.57 -71.18
C ARG A 138 -16.44 9.75 -72.52
N HIS A 139 -17.73 10.05 -72.54
CA HIS A 139 -18.52 10.15 -73.77
C HIS A 139 -18.76 11.60 -74.23
N ARG A 140 -18.18 12.59 -73.55
CA ARG A 140 -18.43 14.01 -73.80
C ARG A 140 -17.19 14.80 -74.20
N ASN A 141 -16.08 14.10 -74.45
CA ASN A 141 -14.81 14.70 -74.86
C ASN A 141 -14.38 14.16 -76.24
N ASP A 142 -15.16 14.48 -77.28
CA ASP A 142 -14.80 14.27 -78.70
C ASP A 142 -13.90 15.42 -79.22
N GLN A 143 -12.86 15.79 -78.47
CA GLN A 143 -11.80 16.69 -78.94
C GLN A 143 -10.43 16.16 -78.52
N PHE A 144 -10.05 15.04 -79.14
CA PHE A 144 -8.89 14.94 -80.01
C PHE A 144 -9.22 13.99 -81.17
#